data_AF-A0A522BIM4-F1
#
_entry.id   AF-A0A522BIM4-F1
#
_cell.length_a   1.000
_cell.length_b   1.000
_cell.length_c   1.000
_cell.angle_alpha   90.00
_cell.angle_beta   90.00
_cell.angle_gamma   90.00
#
_symmetry.space_group_name_H-M   'P 1'
#
loop_
_entity.id
_entity.type
_entity.pdbx_description
1 polymer ?
#
loop_
_entity_poly.entity_id
_entity_poly.type
_entity_poly.pdbx_seq_one_letter_code
_entity_poly.pdbx_strand_id
1 'polypeptide(L)'
;MTSFTTPFLRRIAVLACLLLSATVAWSGTTKAYTFQAKSYPGSRERQYKVYVPDGLSGAAPLVMALHGCQQTHDDVLRDWGLVQAADRHGFILVTPFITSYDGFRNTNCWGFWFDQHRHQGGGEPEDLVRIAKEVETRFGVDPRRRYITGLSSGGAMTVVAAVAHNEYWAAAATTAGLPYGEDAASVSFSCPGSASFHTVAKVAADMKAELNDAYPIPLLVAQNERDCTVVAQAGRNIRDAWLKAFGDAAHDTATEARATERACVPFFGEDYGCRQVIYTSDAQTASRSVVETVFFRGPLDTPDTSDTDHGHYWVGGEQGRDGRWAVRRGPSYPDIVWDFFSRHPRTGPAGGDPGQPTPQPEPACTMVEASAGSHLAAARAVPGGFWGMRALSSGDRRDIGFAWDFFFAVTLYQGAGGLWFSQPPAGCTP
;
A
#
# COMPACT_ATOMS: atom_id res chain seq x y z
N MET A 1 -90.01 -14.09 -7.75
CA MET A 1 -89.48 -15.20 -6.92
C MET A 1 -87.96 -15.14 -6.98
N THR A 2 -87.38 -15.18 -5.79
CA THR A 2 -85.99 -14.92 -5.40
C THR A 2 -84.97 -15.91 -5.96
N SER A 3 -83.76 -15.43 -6.28
CA SER A 3 -82.54 -16.22 -6.11
C SER A 3 -81.25 -15.38 -6.17
N PHE A 4 -80.45 -15.51 -5.10
CA PHE A 4 -78.98 -15.49 -4.97
C PHE A 4 -78.20 -14.25 -5.49
N THR A 5 -77.20 -13.64 -4.85
CA THR A 5 -76.28 -13.99 -3.74
C THR A 5 -75.51 -12.71 -3.36
N THR A 6 -75.16 -12.56 -2.07
CA THR A 6 -74.22 -11.59 -1.43
C THR A 6 -72.76 -11.72 -1.96
N PRO A 7 -71.72 -10.89 -1.59
CA PRO A 7 -71.56 -10.04 -0.39
C PRO A 7 -70.78 -8.68 -0.50
N PHE A 8 -70.90 -7.90 0.59
CA PHE A 8 -69.95 -6.98 1.26
C PHE A 8 -68.60 -6.61 0.57
N LEU A 9 -68.35 -5.30 0.47
CA LEU A 9 -67.00 -4.70 0.44
C LEU A 9 -66.95 -3.45 1.34
N ARG A 10 -66.27 -3.59 2.49
CA ARG A 10 -65.84 -2.49 3.36
C ARG A 10 -64.75 -1.68 2.65
N ARG A 11 -64.94 -0.37 2.50
CA ARG A 11 -63.88 0.55 2.07
C ARG A 11 -63.13 1.06 3.30
N ILE A 12 -61.89 0.65 3.47
CA ILE A 12 -60.92 1.25 4.40
C ILE A 12 -60.01 2.15 3.56
N ALA A 13 -59.97 3.44 3.91
CA ALA A 13 -59.03 4.40 3.36
C ALA A 13 -57.63 4.14 3.93
N VAL A 14 -56.61 4.08 3.06
CA VAL A 14 -55.20 4.11 3.47
C VAL A 14 -54.59 5.40 2.95
N LEU A 15 -54.30 6.32 3.86
CA LEU A 15 -53.44 7.48 3.61
C LEU A 15 -51.99 6.96 3.54
N ALA A 16 -51.34 7.10 2.39
CA ALA A 16 -49.91 6.83 2.26
C ALA A 16 -49.12 8.10 2.64
N CYS A 17 -48.48 8.08 3.81
CA CYS A 17 -47.43 9.05 4.14
C CYS A 17 -46.13 8.63 3.42
N LEU A 18 -45.84 9.28 2.30
CA LEU A 18 -44.53 9.23 1.63
C LEU A 18 -43.52 10.02 2.48
N LEU A 19 -42.77 9.33 3.33
CA LEU A 19 -41.51 9.85 3.88
C LEU A 19 -40.45 9.80 2.77
N LEU A 20 -40.29 10.89 2.02
CA LEU A 20 -39.10 11.10 1.20
C LEU A 20 -37.92 11.31 2.15
N SER A 21 -37.17 10.24 2.42
CA SER A 21 -35.81 10.35 2.94
C SER A 21 -34.97 11.02 1.86
N ALA A 22 -34.88 12.35 1.88
CA ALA A 22 -33.91 13.07 1.06
C ALA A 22 -32.51 12.65 1.55
N THR A 23 -31.89 11.72 0.83
CA THR A 23 -30.45 11.48 0.95
C THR A 23 -29.79 12.77 0.51
N VAL A 24 -29.32 13.57 1.47
CA VAL A 24 -28.40 14.66 1.17
C VAL A 24 -27.23 14.01 0.45
N ALA A 25 -27.00 14.34 -0.82
CA ALA A 25 -25.77 13.96 -1.48
C ALA A 25 -24.67 14.78 -0.82
N TRP A 26 -23.82 14.12 -0.04
CA TRP A 26 -22.61 14.74 0.47
C TRP A 26 -21.72 14.93 -0.76
N SER A 27 -21.50 16.18 -1.14
CA SER A 27 -20.50 16.56 -2.12
C SER A 27 -19.17 16.75 -1.37
N GLY A 28 -18.08 16.87 -2.11
CA GLY A 28 -16.78 17.23 -1.54
C GLY A 28 -15.97 18.05 -2.53
N THR A 29 -14.81 18.50 -2.08
CA THR A 29 -13.90 19.31 -2.91
C THR A 29 -12.62 18.55 -3.21
N THR A 30 -12.27 18.46 -4.49
CA THR A 30 -10.96 18.00 -4.94
C THR A 30 -10.01 19.17 -5.09
N LYS A 31 -8.83 19.09 -4.48
CA LYS A 31 -7.74 20.07 -4.64
C LYS A 31 -6.50 19.38 -5.20
N ALA A 32 -5.80 20.05 -6.11
CA ALA A 32 -4.55 19.57 -6.69
C ALA A 32 -3.36 20.28 -6.05
N TYR A 33 -2.28 19.53 -5.84
CA TYR A 33 -1.06 19.99 -5.21
C TYR A 33 0.16 19.37 -5.90
N THR A 34 1.31 19.98 -5.64
CA THR A 34 2.60 19.46 -6.07
C THR A 34 3.51 19.37 -4.86
N PHE A 35 3.94 18.16 -4.53
CA PHE A 35 5.01 17.91 -3.59
C PHE A 35 6.34 18.15 -4.29
N GLN A 36 7.11 19.08 -3.75
CA GLN A 36 8.42 19.44 -4.28
C GLN A 36 9.47 18.42 -3.84
N ALA A 37 10.33 18.00 -4.78
CA ALA A 37 11.45 17.11 -4.49
C ALA A 37 12.27 17.62 -3.30
N LYS A 38 12.68 16.71 -2.42
CA LYS A 38 13.48 17.02 -1.23
C LYS A 38 14.93 16.56 -1.41
N SER A 39 15.76 16.84 -0.42
CA SER A 39 17.20 16.54 -0.46
C SER A 39 17.56 15.08 -0.19
N TYR A 40 16.62 14.24 0.26
CA TYR A 40 16.90 12.82 0.50
C TYR A 40 17.01 12.03 -0.82
N PRO A 41 17.80 10.94 -0.85
CA PRO A 41 18.02 10.15 -2.06
C PRO A 41 16.72 9.66 -2.69
N GLY A 42 16.60 9.76 -4.01
CA GLY A 42 15.45 9.25 -4.75
C GLY A 42 14.17 10.08 -4.63
N SER A 43 14.16 11.19 -3.87
CA SER A 43 13.02 12.11 -3.84
C SER A 43 12.77 12.73 -5.21
N ARG A 44 11.50 12.83 -5.59
CA ARG A 44 11.10 13.46 -6.85
C ARG A 44 9.90 14.37 -6.61
N GLU A 45 9.69 15.29 -7.55
CA GLU A 45 8.45 16.06 -7.58
C GLU A 45 7.27 15.10 -7.85
N ARG A 46 6.20 15.24 -7.07
CA ARG A 46 4.98 14.43 -7.20
C ARG A 46 3.75 15.34 -7.23
N GLN A 47 2.97 15.27 -8.29
CA GLN A 47 1.61 15.78 -8.25
C GLN A 47 0.74 14.86 -7.38
N TYR A 48 -0.22 15.45 -6.68
CA TYR A 48 -1.23 14.69 -5.96
C TYR A 48 -2.55 15.47 -5.89
N LYS A 49 -3.65 14.73 -5.78
CA LYS A 49 -4.96 15.32 -5.50
C LYS A 49 -5.45 14.87 -4.13
N VAL A 50 -6.22 15.73 -3.49
CA VAL A 50 -6.86 15.49 -2.20
C VAL A 50 -8.35 15.75 -2.37
N TYR A 51 -9.18 14.74 -2.12
CA TYR A 51 -10.62 14.88 -2.02
C TYR A 51 -11.02 14.97 -0.55
N VAL A 52 -11.79 16.01 -0.23
CA VAL A 52 -12.30 16.27 1.12
C VAL A 52 -13.82 16.30 1.07
N PRO A 53 -14.51 15.33 1.71
CA PRO A 53 -15.95 15.38 1.86
C PRO A 53 -16.42 16.67 2.55
N ASP A 54 -17.59 17.18 2.16
CA ASP A 54 -18.24 18.27 2.88
C ASP A 54 -18.70 17.76 4.27
N GLY A 55 -18.89 18.68 5.22
CA GLY A 55 -19.51 18.34 6.51
C GLY A 55 -18.63 17.57 7.50
N LEU A 56 -17.32 17.40 7.26
CA LEU A 56 -16.40 16.86 8.25
C LEU A 56 -16.40 17.74 9.52
N SER A 57 -16.75 17.14 10.67
CA SER A 57 -16.92 17.86 11.94
C SER A 57 -15.70 17.80 12.87
N GLY A 58 -14.54 17.37 12.38
CA GLY A 58 -13.32 17.20 13.17
C GLY A 58 -12.21 16.47 12.45
N ALA A 59 -11.26 15.92 13.21
CA ALA A 59 -10.16 15.13 12.67
C ALA A 59 -10.68 13.87 11.96
N ALA A 60 -10.42 13.78 10.66
CA ALA A 60 -10.89 12.71 9.79
C ALA A 60 -9.78 11.68 9.51
N PRO A 61 -10.13 10.42 9.21
CA PRO A 61 -9.18 9.46 8.68
C PRO A 61 -8.60 9.93 7.35
N LEU A 62 -7.36 9.55 7.07
CA LEU A 62 -6.72 9.73 5.77
C LEU A 62 -6.59 8.36 5.10
N VAL A 63 -7.02 8.26 3.85
CA VAL A 63 -6.79 7.10 2.98
C VAL A 63 -5.97 7.57 1.78
N MET A 64 -4.75 7.07 1.66
CA MET A 64 -3.91 7.29 0.49
C MET A 64 -4.11 6.15 -0.51
N ALA A 65 -4.47 6.44 -1.76
CA ALA A 65 -4.74 5.46 -2.80
C ALA A 65 -3.75 5.57 -3.96
N LEU A 66 -2.97 4.51 -4.18
CA LEU A 66 -1.88 4.45 -5.16
C LEU A 66 -2.33 3.76 -6.44
N HIS A 67 -2.30 4.50 -7.56
CA HIS A 67 -2.63 3.97 -8.88
C HIS A 67 -1.63 2.91 -9.37
N GLY A 68 -2.07 2.05 -10.30
CA GLY A 68 -1.20 1.11 -11.01
C GLY A 68 -0.45 1.75 -12.18
N CYS A 69 0.33 0.93 -12.89
CA CYS A 69 0.99 1.34 -14.13
C CYS A 69 -0.02 1.89 -15.16
N GLN A 70 0.41 2.86 -15.97
CA GLN A 70 -0.39 3.57 -17.00
C GLN A 70 -1.55 4.41 -16.47
N GLN A 71 -2.00 4.18 -15.24
CA GLN A 71 -3.03 4.96 -14.58
C GLN A 71 -2.48 6.29 -14.05
N THR A 72 -3.40 7.16 -13.67
CA THR A 72 -3.17 8.45 -13.04
C THR A 72 -3.98 8.57 -11.75
N HIS A 73 -3.70 9.63 -10.99
CA HIS A 73 -4.50 10.01 -9.83
C HIS A 73 -5.97 10.33 -10.19
N ASP A 74 -6.25 10.75 -11.44
CA ASP A 74 -7.62 11.00 -11.91
C ASP A 74 -8.40 9.71 -12.17
N ASP A 75 -7.73 8.65 -12.63
CA ASP A 75 -8.38 7.34 -12.81
C ASP A 75 -8.83 6.76 -11.47
N VAL A 76 -8.02 6.95 -10.41
CA VAL A 76 -8.41 6.57 -9.04
C VAL A 76 -9.65 7.34 -8.58
N LEU A 77 -9.65 8.67 -8.72
CA LEU A 77 -10.78 9.51 -8.31
C LEU A 77 -12.07 9.20 -9.09
N ARG A 78 -11.93 8.86 -10.38
CA ARG A 78 -13.06 8.66 -11.30
C ARG A 78 -13.66 7.26 -11.20
N ASP A 79 -12.82 6.23 -11.14
CA ASP A 79 -13.25 4.85 -11.43
C ASP A 79 -13.35 3.97 -10.18
N TRP A 80 -12.53 4.22 -9.16
CA TRP A 80 -12.37 3.28 -8.05
C TRP A 80 -13.52 3.29 -7.04
N GLY A 81 -14.48 4.22 -7.14
CA GLY A 81 -15.59 4.35 -6.18
C GLY A 81 -15.18 4.88 -4.80
N LEU A 82 -13.90 5.26 -4.62
CA LEU A 82 -13.35 5.75 -3.35
C LEU A 82 -13.85 7.15 -2.98
N VAL A 83 -14.22 7.99 -3.95
CA VAL A 83 -14.80 9.33 -3.68
C VAL A 83 -16.14 9.18 -2.96
N GLN A 84 -17.04 8.33 -3.46
CA GLN A 84 -18.33 8.11 -2.81
C GLN A 84 -18.18 7.36 -1.48
N ALA A 85 -17.17 6.49 -1.35
CA ALA A 85 -16.84 5.88 -0.07
C ALA A 85 -16.35 6.95 0.93
N ALA A 86 -15.53 7.92 0.49
CA ALA A 86 -15.09 9.04 1.30
C ALA A 86 -16.26 9.86 1.82
N ASP A 87 -17.25 10.15 0.96
CA ASP A 87 -18.48 10.85 1.34
C ASP A 87 -19.29 10.08 2.38
N ARG A 88 -19.49 8.77 2.18
CA ARG A 88 -20.27 7.93 3.10
C ARG A 88 -19.60 7.73 4.46
N HIS A 89 -18.28 7.68 4.47
CA HIS A 89 -17.53 7.24 5.63
C HIS A 89 -16.71 8.33 6.32
N GLY A 90 -16.65 9.52 5.72
CA GLY A 90 -16.02 10.71 6.29
C GLY A 90 -14.50 10.60 6.38
N PHE A 91 -13.83 10.18 5.30
CA PHE A 91 -12.36 10.17 5.22
C PHE A 91 -11.84 11.11 4.14
N ILE A 92 -10.63 11.63 4.35
CA ILE A 92 -9.88 12.40 3.35
C ILE A 92 -9.17 11.41 2.42
N LEU A 93 -9.42 11.52 1.12
CA LEU A 93 -8.79 10.67 0.11
C LEU A 93 -7.61 11.40 -0.54
N VAL A 94 -6.43 10.79 -0.54
CA VAL A 94 -5.21 11.34 -1.14
C VAL A 94 -4.75 10.43 -2.28
N THR A 95 -4.60 11.00 -3.49
CA THR A 95 -4.22 10.25 -4.69
C THR A 95 -2.94 10.85 -5.27
N PRO A 96 -1.75 10.37 -4.85
CA PRO A 96 -0.47 10.79 -5.40
C PRO A 96 -0.23 10.20 -6.80
N PHE A 97 0.61 10.87 -7.58
CA PHE A 97 0.91 10.52 -8.97
C PHE A 97 2.41 10.44 -9.23
N ILE A 98 2.83 9.39 -9.92
CA ILE A 98 4.18 9.26 -10.47
C ILE A 98 4.35 10.27 -11.63
N THR A 99 4.80 11.48 -11.29
CA THR A 99 5.02 12.59 -12.25
C THR A 99 6.30 12.42 -13.06
N SER A 100 7.33 11.83 -12.45
CA SER A 100 8.58 11.44 -13.12
C SER A 100 9.15 10.19 -12.47
N TYR A 101 9.88 9.37 -13.22
CA TYR A 101 10.44 8.11 -12.74
C TYR A 101 11.74 7.77 -13.47
N ASP A 102 12.51 6.83 -12.93
CA ASP A 102 13.73 6.32 -13.57
C ASP A 102 13.39 5.50 -14.83
N GLY A 103 14.35 5.34 -15.74
CA GLY A 103 14.23 4.40 -16.87
C GLY A 103 13.98 2.95 -16.40
N PHE A 104 13.60 2.08 -17.33
CA PHE A 104 13.25 0.66 -17.09
C PHE A 104 11.91 0.39 -16.40
N ARG A 105 11.05 1.41 -16.24
CA ARG A 105 9.66 1.24 -15.79
C ARG A 105 8.70 1.42 -16.95
N ASN A 106 7.58 0.69 -16.89
CA ASN A 106 6.41 1.04 -17.68
C ASN A 106 5.87 2.41 -17.23
N THR A 107 5.05 3.02 -18.08
CA THR A 107 4.55 4.38 -17.86
C THR A 107 3.89 4.54 -16.50
N ASN A 108 4.30 5.56 -15.75
CA ASN A 108 3.81 5.94 -14.42
C ASN A 108 3.88 4.84 -13.34
N CYS A 109 4.64 3.75 -13.53
CA CYS A 109 4.73 2.72 -12.49
C CYS A 109 5.54 3.18 -11.27
N TRP A 110 5.10 2.74 -10.10
CA TRP A 110 5.87 2.79 -8.87
C TRP A 110 7.09 1.86 -8.93
N GLY A 111 8.21 2.29 -8.39
CA GLY A 111 9.51 1.63 -8.46
C GLY A 111 9.77 0.61 -7.35
N PHE A 112 8.77 -0.16 -6.93
CA PHE A 112 8.84 -1.04 -5.76
C PHE A 112 10.02 -2.04 -5.75
N TRP A 113 10.57 -2.39 -6.92
CA TRP A 113 11.69 -3.32 -7.08
C TRP A 113 13.07 -2.65 -7.12
N PHE A 114 13.11 -1.32 -7.23
CA PHE A 114 14.37 -0.60 -7.15
C PHE A 114 14.77 -0.40 -5.69
N ASP A 115 16.01 -0.73 -5.38
CA ASP A 115 16.56 -0.60 -4.03
C ASP A 115 16.36 0.82 -3.47
N GLN A 116 16.61 1.85 -4.27
CA GLN A 116 16.43 3.25 -3.82
C GLN A 116 14.97 3.67 -3.58
N HIS A 117 13.97 2.84 -3.90
CA HIS A 117 12.55 3.14 -3.74
C HIS A 117 11.81 2.15 -2.83
N ARG A 118 12.52 1.44 -1.94
CA ARG A 118 11.88 0.51 -1.01
C ARG A 118 12.23 0.67 0.47
N HIS A 119 13.09 1.63 0.80
CA HIS A 119 13.60 1.83 2.16
C HIS A 119 13.10 3.13 2.77
N GLN A 120 12.98 3.16 4.10
CA GLN A 120 12.72 4.37 4.86
C GLN A 120 13.81 5.41 4.62
N GLY A 121 13.43 6.70 4.63
CA GLY A 121 14.39 7.81 4.49
C GLY A 121 14.81 8.09 3.05
N GLY A 122 14.26 7.38 2.06
CA GLY A 122 14.54 7.60 0.65
C GLY A 122 13.39 7.21 -0.28
N GLY A 123 13.48 7.71 -1.52
CA GLY A 123 12.64 7.28 -2.62
C GLY A 123 11.14 7.51 -2.44
N GLU A 124 10.37 6.61 -3.01
CA GLU A 124 8.91 6.73 -3.09
C GLU A 124 8.19 6.54 -1.75
N PRO A 125 8.60 5.60 -0.86
CA PRO A 125 7.98 5.47 0.46
C PRO A 125 8.10 6.76 1.30
N GLU A 126 9.25 7.42 1.27
CA GLU A 126 9.46 8.68 1.98
C GLU A 126 8.66 9.83 1.33
N ASP A 127 8.62 9.92 -0.02
CA ASP A 127 7.76 10.89 -0.72
C ASP A 127 6.29 10.76 -0.28
N LEU A 128 5.77 9.53 -0.18
CA LEU A 128 4.39 9.25 0.23
C LEU A 128 4.10 9.72 1.66
N VAL A 129 4.97 9.41 2.62
CA VAL A 129 4.80 9.89 4.00
C VAL A 129 4.91 11.41 4.09
N ARG A 130 5.79 12.03 3.31
CA ARG A 130 5.92 13.50 3.26
C ARG A 130 4.70 14.17 2.64
N ILE A 131 4.12 13.59 1.59
CA ILE A 131 2.83 14.03 1.03
C ILE A 131 1.73 13.94 2.09
N ALA A 132 1.62 12.82 2.80
CA ALA A 132 0.61 12.64 3.83
C ALA A 132 0.76 13.67 4.96
N LYS A 133 1.98 13.98 5.40
CA LYS A 133 2.27 15.07 6.35
C LYS A 133 1.90 16.45 5.81
N GLU A 134 2.16 16.74 4.53
CA GLU A 134 1.68 17.98 3.91
C GLU A 134 0.14 18.06 3.88
N VAL A 135 -0.57 16.93 3.79
CA VAL A 135 -2.04 16.89 3.91
C VAL A 135 -2.47 17.12 5.37
N GLU A 136 -1.83 16.48 6.34
CA GLU A 136 -2.10 16.67 7.79
C GLU A 136 -1.96 18.14 8.24
N THR A 137 -1.02 18.88 7.67
CA THR A 137 -0.85 20.32 7.98
C THR A 137 -1.94 21.21 7.40
N ARG A 138 -2.63 20.77 6.35
CA ARG A 138 -3.65 21.54 5.63
C ARG A 138 -5.08 21.13 6.01
N PHE A 139 -5.26 19.90 6.46
CA PHE A 139 -6.56 19.31 6.75
C PHE A 139 -6.52 18.62 8.11
N GLY A 140 -7.63 18.65 8.85
CA GLY A 140 -7.73 17.95 10.13
C GLY A 140 -7.70 16.44 9.94
N VAL A 141 -6.52 15.84 10.03
CA VAL A 141 -6.30 14.39 9.94
C VAL A 141 -6.11 13.81 11.34
N ASP A 142 -6.76 12.68 11.62
CA ASP A 142 -6.52 11.93 12.85
C ASP A 142 -5.23 11.09 12.72
N PRO A 143 -4.19 11.35 13.53
CA PRO A 143 -2.90 10.66 13.42
C PRO A 143 -3.00 9.16 13.75
N ARG A 144 -4.10 8.68 14.34
CA ARG A 144 -4.33 7.25 14.59
C ARG A 144 -5.01 6.54 13.42
N ARG A 145 -5.49 7.28 12.41
CA ARG A 145 -6.31 6.76 11.31
C ARG A 145 -5.72 7.19 9.96
N ARG A 146 -4.47 6.79 9.73
CA ARG A 146 -3.71 7.01 8.49
C ARG A 146 -3.57 5.68 7.75
N TYR A 147 -4.16 5.57 6.59
CA TYR A 147 -4.26 4.31 5.85
C TYR A 147 -3.74 4.46 4.43
N ILE A 148 -3.28 3.35 3.86
CA ILE A 148 -2.77 3.31 2.49
C ILE A 148 -3.29 2.09 1.73
N THR A 149 -3.66 2.28 0.47
CA THR A 149 -4.14 1.23 -0.42
C THR A 149 -3.65 1.45 -1.86
N GLY A 150 -3.71 0.42 -2.70
CA GLY A 150 -3.34 0.55 -4.10
C GLY A 150 -3.59 -0.70 -4.93
N LEU A 151 -3.47 -0.53 -6.25
CA LEU A 151 -3.61 -1.58 -7.28
C LEU A 151 -2.27 -1.82 -7.98
N SER A 152 -1.96 -3.07 -8.34
CA SER A 152 -0.81 -3.38 -9.23
C SER A 152 0.52 -2.89 -8.64
N SER A 153 1.32 -2.13 -9.39
CA SER A 153 2.51 -1.45 -8.89
C SER A 153 2.22 -0.56 -7.67
N GLY A 154 1.04 0.06 -7.60
CA GLY A 154 0.60 0.81 -6.41
C GLY A 154 0.24 -0.10 -5.24
N GLY A 155 -0.25 -1.31 -5.51
CA GLY A 155 -0.44 -2.36 -4.52
C GLY A 155 0.88 -2.90 -3.97
N ALA A 156 1.89 -3.08 -4.82
CA ALA A 156 3.25 -3.42 -4.40
C ALA A 156 3.88 -2.28 -3.58
N MET A 157 3.75 -1.02 -4.02
CA MET A 157 4.24 0.13 -3.26
C MET A 157 3.48 0.33 -1.93
N THR A 158 2.20 -0.07 -1.86
CA THR A 158 1.45 -0.08 -0.59
C THR A 158 2.09 -1.03 0.42
N VAL A 159 2.50 -2.23 -0.02
CA VAL A 159 3.24 -3.19 0.82
C VAL A 159 4.58 -2.60 1.26
N VAL A 160 5.33 -2.01 0.34
CA VAL A 160 6.61 -1.34 0.64
C VAL A 160 6.44 -0.21 1.65
N ALA A 161 5.51 0.70 1.44
CA ALA A 161 5.26 1.82 2.34
C ALA A 161 4.80 1.36 3.73
N ALA A 162 4.02 0.28 3.82
CA ALA A 162 3.59 -0.30 5.08
C ALA A 162 4.77 -0.91 5.88
N VAL A 163 5.76 -1.49 5.20
CA VAL A 163 6.97 -2.05 5.84
C VAL A 163 7.96 -0.94 6.20
N ALA A 164 8.32 -0.09 5.25
CA ALA A 164 9.30 0.99 5.44
C ALA A 164 8.85 2.06 6.44
N HIS A 165 7.53 2.27 6.58
CA HIS A 165 6.96 3.26 7.48
C HIS A 165 5.89 2.67 8.42
N ASN A 166 6.19 1.54 9.07
CA ASN A 166 5.25 0.87 9.96
C ASN A 166 4.98 1.66 11.27
N GLU A 167 5.82 2.64 11.60
CA GLU A 167 5.58 3.64 12.65
C GLU A 167 4.47 4.63 12.29
N TYR A 168 4.26 4.89 10.99
CA TYR A 168 3.38 5.95 10.49
C TYR A 168 1.98 5.43 10.16
N TRP A 169 1.89 4.40 9.32
CA TRP A 169 0.61 3.86 8.84
C TRP A 169 -0.10 3.05 9.93
N ALA A 170 -1.42 3.22 10.03
CA ALA A 170 -2.26 2.47 10.96
C ALA A 170 -2.62 1.08 10.41
N ALA A 171 -2.92 0.98 9.11
CA ALA A 171 -3.15 -0.26 8.39
C ALA A 171 -2.98 -0.04 6.88
N ALA A 172 -2.79 -1.12 6.13
CA ALA A 172 -2.62 -1.08 4.68
C ALA A 172 -3.53 -2.08 3.96
N ALA A 173 -3.91 -1.81 2.71
CA ALA A 173 -4.70 -2.74 1.90
C ALA A 173 -4.18 -2.81 0.46
N THR A 174 -3.59 -3.92 0.07
CA THR A 174 -3.00 -4.13 -1.26
C THR A 174 -3.95 -4.92 -2.17
N THR A 175 -4.12 -4.48 -3.41
CA THR A 175 -4.91 -5.17 -4.44
C THR A 175 -4.01 -5.54 -5.60
N ALA A 176 -3.96 -6.83 -5.96
CA ALA A 176 -3.09 -7.34 -7.02
C ALA A 176 -1.64 -6.79 -6.90
N GLY A 177 -1.13 -6.75 -5.67
CA GLY A 177 0.21 -6.26 -5.35
C GLY A 177 1.24 -7.37 -5.24
N LEU A 178 2.48 -7.00 -4.89
CA LEU A 178 3.60 -7.94 -4.76
C LEU A 178 4.17 -7.95 -3.34
N PRO A 179 4.78 -9.08 -2.91
CA PRO A 179 5.55 -9.13 -1.68
C PRO A 179 6.69 -8.10 -1.63
N TYR A 180 7.09 -7.74 -0.41
CA TYR A 180 8.20 -6.80 -0.19
C TYR A 180 9.51 -7.35 -0.76
N GLY A 181 10.32 -6.48 -1.39
CA GLY A 181 11.64 -6.86 -1.90
C GLY A 181 11.62 -7.79 -3.13
N GLU A 182 10.48 -7.91 -3.81
CA GLU A 182 10.37 -8.64 -5.08
C GLU A 182 10.93 -7.87 -6.27
N ASP A 183 11.12 -8.59 -7.38
CA ASP A 183 11.76 -8.09 -8.59
C ASP A 183 10.76 -7.81 -9.72
N ALA A 184 11.23 -7.17 -10.80
CA ALA A 184 10.44 -7.00 -12.03
C ALA A 184 10.01 -8.34 -12.68
N ALA A 185 10.65 -9.47 -12.33
CA ALA A 185 10.28 -10.80 -12.80
C ALA A 185 9.04 -11.39 -12.08
N SER A 186 8.51 -10.69 -11.06
CA SER A 186 7.34 -11.11 -10.28
C SER A 186 6.00 -10.70 -10.89
N VAL A 187 6.01 -10.11 -12.09
CA VAL A 187 4.82 -9.83 -12.90
C VAL A 187 4.88 -10.60 -14.22
N SER A 188 3.73 -10.80 -14.84
CA SER A 188 3.62 -11.45 -16.15
C SER A 188 3.02 -10.54 -17.22
N PHE A 189 3.35 -10.84 -18.47
CA PHE A 189 2.82 -10.18 -19.67
C PHE A 189 2.14 -11.18 -20.61
N SER A 190 1.74 -12.35 -20.10
CA SER A 190 1.05 -13.42 -20.83
C SER A 190 -0.17 -13.91 -20.06
N CYS A 191 -1.09 -14.58 -20.75
CA CYS A 191 -2.24 -15.22 -20.11
C CYS A 191 -2.36 -16.68 -20.62
N PRO A 192 -2.27 -17.70 -19.74
CA PRO A 192 -2.12 -17.61 -18.28
C PRO A 192 -0.80 -16.96 -17.86
N GLY A 193 -0.84 -16.23 -16.73
CA GLY A 193 0.31 -15.55 -16.17
C GLY A 193 1.36 -16.51 -15.59
N SER A 194 2.63 -16.12 -15.69
CA SER A 194 3.77 -16.78 -15.07
C SER A 194 4.74 -15.73 -14.52
N ALA A 195 5.17 -15.92 -13.27
CA ALA A 195 6.04 -15.01 -12.53
C ALA A 195 7.00 -15.79 -11.63
N SER A 196 8.14 -15.19 -11.30
CA SER A 196 9.10 -15.72 -10.32
C SER A 196 9.06 -14.90 -9.04
N PHE A 197 9.22 -15.58 -7.91
CA PHE A 197 9.14 -14.96 -6.58
C PHE A 197 10.33 -15.38 -5.73
N HIS A 198 10.77 -14.48 -4.87
CA HIS A 198 11.61 -14.85 -3.74
C HIS A 198 10.87 -15.83 -2.81
N THR A 199 11.63 -16.59 -2.02
CA THR A 199 11.01 -17.45 -1.00
C THR A 199 10.34 -16.59 0.07
N VAL A 200 9.21 -17.06 0.61
CA VAL A 200 8.49 -16.37 1.70
C VAL A 200 9.42 -16.10 2.90
N ALA A 201 10.36 -17.02 3.19
CA ALA A 201 11.33 -16.84 4.27
C ALA A 201 12.29 -15.67 4.00
N LYS A 202 12.76 -15.50 2.76
CA LYS A 202 13.57 -14.35 2.36
C LYS A 202 12.77 -13.06 2.47
N VAL A 203 11.56 -13.01 1.92
CA VAL A 203 10.69 -11.84 1.99
C VAL A 203 10.45 -11.42 3.44
N ALA A 204 10.10 -12.36 4.32
CA ALA A 204 9.88 -12.08 5.74
C ALA A 204 11.16 -11.61 6.46
N ALA A 205 12.33 -12.13 6.11
CA ALA A 205 13.61 -11.66 6.64
C ALA A 205 13.92 -10.23 6.20
N ASP A 206 13.71 -9.92 4.92
CA ASP A 206 13.92 -8.58 4.36
C ASP A 206 12.95 -7.57 4.99
N MET A 207 11.68 -7.97 5.23
CA MET A 207 10.73 -7.15 5.98
C MET A 207 11.22 -6.87 7.40
N LYS A 208 11.61 -7.91 8.16
CA LYS A 208 12.11 -7.76 9.53
C LYS A 208 13.36 -6.87 9.64
N ALA A 209 14.20 -6.87 8.59
CA ALA A 209 15.36 -6.00 8.53
C ALA A 209 15.02 -4.52 8.27
N GLU A 210 13.87 -4.26 7.65
CA GLU A 210 13.40 -2.90 7.33
C GLU A 210 12.56 -2.28 8.46
N LEU A 211 11.75 -3.08 9.17
CA LEU A 211 10.84 -2.59 10.20
C LEU A 211 11.58 -1.81 11.30
N ASN A 212 11.03 -0.65 11.68
CA ASN A 212 11.64 0.25 12.66
C ASN A 212 10.80 0.43 13.94
N ASP A 213 9.59 -0.09 13.97
CA ASP A 213 8.64 0.00 15.07
C ASP A 213 8.08 -1.40 15.39
N ALA A 214 7.81 -1.68 16.66
CA ALA A 214 7.28 -2.98 17.08
C ALA A 214 5.80 -3.18 16.70
N TYR A 215 5.13 -2.15 16.18
CA TYR A 215 3.74 -2.18 15.79
C TYR A 215 3.49 -3.17 14.65
N PRO A 216 2.69 -4.23 14.89
CA PRO A 216 2.28 -5.15 13.84
C PRO A 216 1.20 -4.49 12.99
N ILE A 217 1.62 -3.89 11.87
CA ILE A 217 0.70 -3.20 10.98
C ILE A 217 -0.24 -4.21 10.29
N PRO A 218 -1.56 -4.11 10.48
CA PRO A 218 -2.52 -5.00 9.82
C PRO A 218 -2.53 -4.75 8.32
N LEU A 219 -2.64 -5.83 7.54
CA LEU A 219 -2.72 -5.79 6.08
C LEU A 219 -3.97 -6.50 5.55
N LEU A 220 -4.65 -5.90 4.57
CA LEU A 220 -5.64 -6.60 3.74
C LEU A 220 -5.05 -6.88 2.35
N VAL A 221 -5.22 -8.10 1.83
CA VAL A 221 -4.73 -8.52 0.51
C VAL A 221 -5.92 -8.91 -0.35
N ALA A 222 -6.23 -8.12 -1.36
CA ALA A 222 -7.27 -8.40 -2.34
C ALA A 222 -6.67 -8.93 -3.65
N GLN A 223 -7.23 -10.01 -4.18
CA GLN A 223 -6.68 -10.69 -5.36
C GLN A 223 -7.78 -11.35 -6.20
N ASN A 224 -7.78 -11.06 -7.50
CA ASN A 224 -8.47 -11.90 -8.47
C ASN A 224 -7.61 -13.14 -8.74
N GLU A 225 -8.14 -14.33 -8.52
CA GLU A 225 -7.41 -15.58 -8.71
C GLU A 225 -7.10 -15.88 -10.19
N ARG A 226 -7.78 -15.18 -11.11
CA ARG A 226 -7.58 -15.29 -12.56
C ARG A 226 -6.69 -14.18 -13.13
N ASP A 227 -6.17 -13.29 -12.30
CA ASP A 227 -5.26 -12.22 -12.73
C ASP A 227 -4.04 -12.80 -13.45
N CYS A 228 -3.87 -12.40 -14.71
CA CYS A 228 -2.78 -12.83 -15.57
C CYS A 228 -1.52 -11.96 -15.43
N THR A 229 -1.60 -10.75 -14.88
CA THR A 229 -0.44 -9.86 -14.68
C THR A 229 0.22 -10.09 -13.32
N VAL A 230 -0.54 -9.97 -12.25
CA VAL A 230 -0.09 -10.26 -10.88
C VAL A 230 -0.80 -11.51 -10.41
N VAL A 231 -0.16 -12.65 -10.69
CA VAL A 231 -0.75 -13.97 -10.44
C VAL A 231 -1.08 -14.16 -8.96
N ALA A 232 -2.13 -14.93 -8.69
CA ALA A 232 -2.66 -15.14 -7.33
C ALA A 232 -1.64 -15.65 -6.29
N GLN A 233 -0.52 -16.22 -6.75
CA GLN A 233 0.59 -16.61 -5.87
C GLN A 233 1.21 -15.41 -5.16
N ALA A 234 1.26 -14.23 -5.78
CA ALA A 234 1.76 -13.01 -5.16
C ALA A 234 0.97 -12.68 -3.89
N GLY A 235 -0.36 -12.64 -3.97
CA GLY A 235 -1.22 -12.39 -2.80
C GLY A 235 -1.04 -13.43 -1.68
N ARG A 236 -0.84 -14.71 -2.03
CA ARG A 236 -0.54 -15.76 -1.04
C ARG A 236 0.83 -15.55 -0.38
N ASN A 237 1.86 -15.22 -1.17
CA ASN A 237 3.20 -14.93 -0.66
C ASN A 237 3.20 -13.69 0.25
N ILE A 238 2.41 -12.65 -0.07
CA ILE A 238 2.22 -11.48 0.81
C ILE A 238 1.66 -11.93 2.15
N ARG A 239 0.53 -12.67 2.15
CA ARG A 239 -0.09 -13.19 3.37
C ARG A 239 0.91 -13.99 4.21
N ASP A 240 1.60 -14.94 3.59
CA ASP A 240 2.49 -15.85 4.30
C ASP A 240 3.72 -15.11 4.85
N ALA A 241 4.27 -14.14 4.11
CA ALA A 241 5.37 -13.32 4.61
C ALA A 241 4.92 -12.40 5.76
N TRP A 242 3.71 -11.85 5.69
CA TRP A 242 3.14 -11.03 6.76
C TRP A 242 2.97 -11.83 8.05
N LEU A 243 2.44 -13.05 7.97
CA LEU A 243 2.32 -13.95 9.12
C LEU A 243 3.68 -14.31 9.70
N LYS A 244 4.70 -14.53 8.86
CA LYS A 244 6.08 -14.77 9.35
C LYS A 244 6.75 -13.56 9.97
N ALA A 245 6.37 -12.36 9.53
CA ALA A 245 6.91 -11.11 10.04
C ALA A 245 6.27 -10.70 11.37
N PHE A 246 4.94 -10.81 11.48
CA PHE A 246 4.13 -10.21 12.55
C PHE A 246 3.30 -11.21 13.36
N GLY A 247 3.15 -12.45 12.92
CA GLY A 247 2.47 -13.49 13.67
C GLY A 247 3.33 -14.04 14.80
N ASP A 248 2.67 -14.60 15.82
CA ASP A 248 3.37 -15.32 16.89
C ASP A 248 3.92 -16.64 16.36
N ALA A 249 4.95 -17.19 17.03
CA ALA A 249 5.65 -18.40 16.55
C ALA A 249 4.76 -19.64 16.36
N ALA A 250 3.61 -19.71 17.04
CA ALA A 250 2.63 -20.80 16.89
C ALA A 250 1.58 -20.54 15.79
N HIS A 251 1.56 -19.33 15.22
CA HIS A 251 0.55 -18.84 14.27
C HIS A 251 1.23 -18.02 13.15
N ASP A 252 2.38 -18.49 12.67
CA ASP A 252 3.17 -17.84 11.62
C ASP A 252 2.90 -18.44 10.21
N THR A 253 1.90 -19.33 10.11
CA THR A 253 1.43 -19.96 8.88
C THR A 253 -0.06 -19.73 8.66
N ALA A 254 -0.50 -19.77 7.40
CA ALA A 254 -1.90 -19.57 7.05
C ALA A 254 -2.86 -20.61 7.68
N THR A 255 -2.40 -21.84 7.90
CA THR A 255 -3.25 -22.87 8.52
C THR A 255 -3.45 -22.59 10.00
N GLU A 256 -2.37 -22.26 10.71
CA GLU A 256 -2.40 -22.07 12.16
C GLU A 256 -3.07 -20.74 12.52
N ALA A 257 -2.77 -19.66 11.80
CA ALA A 257 -3.26 -18.33 12.12
C ALA A 257 -4.73 -18.07 11.76
N ARG A 258 -5.40 -18.99 11.07
CA ARG A 258 -6.73 -18.77 10.51
C ARG A 258 -7.78 -18.71 11.63
N ALA A 259 -8.34 -17.52 11.84
CA ALA A 259 -9.40 -17.30 12.83
C ALA A 259 -10.80 -17.54 12.26
N THR A 260 -11.07 -17.03 11.05
CA THR A 260 -12.38 -17.22 10.41
C THR A 260 -12.32 -17.06 8.89
N GLU A 261 -13.33 -17.57 8.21
CA GLU A 261 -13.55 -17.39 6.77
C GLU A 261 -15.03 -17.13 6.51
N ARG A 262 -15.32 -16.18 5.63
CA ARG A 262 -16.67 -15.76 5.26
C ARG A 262 -16.76 -15.39 3.78
N ALA A 263 -17.97 -15.33 3.26
CA ALA A 263 -18.21 -14.69 1.96
C ALA A 263 -17.93 -13.19 2.04
N CYS A 264 -17.45 -12.60 0.94
CA CYS A 264 -17.14 -11.17 0.91
C CYS A 264 -18.41 -10.33 0.91
N VAL A 265 -18.47 -9.33 1.78
CA VAL A 265 -19.53 -8.34 1.82
C VAL A 265 -18.94 -6.95 2.14
N PRO A 266 -19.45 -5.88 1.51
CA PRO A 266 -20.47 -5.88 0.45
C PRO A 266 -19.87 -6.23 -0.93
N PHE A 267 -20.73 -6.62 -1.86
CA PHE A 267 -20.39 -6.81 -3.27
C PHE A 267 -21.47 -6.18 -4.15
N PHE A 268 -21.13 -5.86 -5.39
CA PHE A 268 -22.07 -5.33 -6.38
C PHE A 268 -22.28 -6.33 -7.51
N GLY A 269 -23.54 -6.70 -7.76
CA GLY A 269 -23.91 -7.68 -8.77
C GLY A 269 -23.58 -9.11 -8.34
N GLU A 270 -22.36 -9.57 -8.62
CA GLU A 270 -21.90 -10.93 -8.33
C GLU A 270 -20.62 -10.87 -7.50
N ASP A 271 -20.46 -11.74 -6.51
CA ASP A 271 -19.24 -11.81 -5.68
C ASP A 271 -18.15 -12.70 -6.30
N TYR A 272 -18.45 -13.44 -7.36
CA TYR A 272 -17.56 -14.40 -8.02
C TYR A 272 -16.97 -15.44 -7.07
N GLY A 273 -17.77 -15.89 -6.10
CA GLY A 273 -17.35 -16.85 -5.09
C GLY A 273 -16.29 -16.28 -4.14
N CYS A 274 -16.29 -14.97 -3.92
CA CYS A 274 -15.29 -14.29 -3.10
C CYS A 274 -15.27 -14.82 -1.67
N ARG A 275 -14.06 -15.08 -1.18
CA ARG A 275 -13.78 -15.52 0.20
C ARG A 275 -12.91 -14.50 0.90
N GLN A 276 -13.39 -14.01 2.04
CA GLN A 276 -12.60 -13.24 3.00
C GLN A 276 -12.13 -14.16 4.12
N VAL A 277 -10.82 -14.25 4.32
CA VAL A 277 -10.21 -15.02 5.42
C VAL A 277 -9.50 -14.04 6.35
N ILE A 278 -9.69 -14.20 7.65
CA ILE A 278 -9.07 -13.38 8.69
C ILE A 278 -8.06 -14.24 9.44
N TYR A 279 -6.83 -13.75 9.54
CA TYR A 279 -5.74 -14.39 10.24
C TYR A 279 -5.32 -13.52 11.44
N THR A 280 -5.25 -14.13 12.63
CA THR A 280 -4.87 -13.45 13.88
C THR A 280 -3.68 -14.15 14.51
N SER A 281 -3.01 -13.48 15.46
CA SER A 281 -1.82 -14.02 16.13
C SER A 281 -2.10 -15.22 17.04
N ASP A 282 -3.36 -15.56 17.25
CA ASP A 282 -3.85 -16.59 18.19
C ASP A 282 -4.99 -17.46 17.62
N ALA A 283 -5.31 -17.31 16.33
CA ALA A 283 -6.45 -17.92 15.66
C ALA A 283 -7.83 -17.63 16.29
N GLN A 284 -7.97 -16.56 17.07
CA GLN A 284 -9.24 -16.14 17.67
C GLN A 284 -9.91 -15.00 16.92
N THR A 285 -11.23 -15.10 16.74
CA THR A 285 -12.03 -14.09 16.02
C THR A 285 -12.16 -12.75 16.74
N ALA A 286 -11.95 -12.74 18.06
CA ALA A 286 -11.96 -11.51 18.87
C ALA A 286 -10.66 -10.71 18.76
N SER A 287 -9.59 -11.36 18.30
CA SER A 287 -8.27 -10.75 18.21
C SER A 287 -8.15 -9.88 16.97
N ARG A 288 -7.27 -8.88 17.08
CA ARG A 288 -6.97 -7.98 15.97
C ARG A 288 -6.35 -8.78 14.83
N SER A 289 -6.73 -8.48 13.59
CA SER A 289 -6.15 -9.16 12.43
C SER A 289 -4.67 -8.80 12.27
N VAL A 290 -3.86 -9.81 11.93
CA VAL A 290 -2.49 -9.64 11.44
C VAL A 290 -2.55 -9.40 9.93
N VAL A 291 -3.28 -10.26 9.23
CA VAL A 291 -3.56 -10.12 7.80
C VAL A 291 -4.96 -10.63 7.49
N GLU A 292 -5.64 -10.01 6.54
CA GLU A 292 -6.88 -10.49 5.93
C GLU A 292 -6.66 -10.71 4.44
N THR A 293 -7.32 -11.71 3.85
CA THR A 293 -7.27 -11.95 2.40
C THR A 293 -8.67 -11.93 1.81
N VAL A 294 -8.85 -11.30 0.65
CA VAL A 294 -10.09 -11.22 -0.14
C VAL A 294 -9.82 -11.78 -1.53
N PHE A 295 -10.16 -13.04 -1.75
CA PHE A 295 -9.83 -13.77 -2.98
C PHE A 295 -11.10 -14.18 -3.71
N PHE A 296 -11.17 -13.95 -5.01
CA PHE A 296 -12.35 -14.21 -5.84
C PHE A 296 -11.95 -14.62 -7.26
N ARG A 297 -12.87 -15.20 -8.03
CA ARG A 297 -12.60 -15.71 -9.38
C ARG A 297 -13.35 -14.89 -10.44
N GLY A 298 -12.97 -13.62 -10.56
CA GLY A 298 -13.62 -12.65 -11.44
C GLY A 298 -13.42 -12.92 -12.93
N PRO A 299 -14.03 -12.11 -13.82
CA PRO A 299 -13.77 -12.14 -15.25
C PRO A 299 -12.29 -11.84 -15.57
N LEU A 300 -11.87 -12.20 -16.79
CA LEU A 300 -10.59 -11.78 -17.34
C LEU A 300 -10.73 -10.37 -17.94
N ASP A 301 -11.79 -10.09 -18.68
CA ASP A 301 -11.90 -8.80 -19.36
C ASP A 301 -12.75 -7.83 -18.52
N THR A 302 -12.33 -6.56 -18.48
CA THR A 302 -13.24 -5.48 -18.09
C THR A 302 -14.29 -5.22 -19.19
N PRO A 303 -15.38 -4.48 -18.91
CA PRO A 303 -16.31 -4.03 -19.95
C PRO A 303 -15.69 -3.10 -21.00
N ASP A 304 -14.51 -2.53 -20.72
CA ASP A 304 -13.76 -1.71 -21.65
C ASP A 304 -12.94 -2.59 -22.60
N THR A 305 -13.24 -2.54 -23.90
CA THR A 305 -12.58 -3.39 -24.92
C THR A 305 -11.12 -3.02 -25.18
N SER A 306 -10.60 -1.95 -24.57
CA SER A 306 -9.18 -1.57 -24.63
C SER A 306 -8.35 -2.20 -23.50
N ASP A 307 -8.96 -2.97 -22.60
CA ASP A 307 -8.27 -3.78 -21.60
C ASP A 307 -7.38 -4.84 -22.26
N THR A 308 -6.17 -4.95 -21.71
CA THR A 308 -5.11 -5.86 -22.15
C THR A 308 -4.51 -6.67 -21.01
N ASP A 309 -4.91 -6.39 -19.76
CA ASP A 309 -4.19 -6.86 -18.57
C ASP A 309 -4.86 -8.10 -17.95
N HIS A 310 -6.03 -8.51 -18.47
CA HIS A 310 -6.73 -9.79 -18.24
C HIS A 310 -6.80 -10.23 -16.76
N GLY A 311 -7.84 -9.77 -16.06
CA GLY A 311 -8.15 -10.09 -14.67
C GLY A 311 -7.52 -9.13 -13.69
N HIS A 312 -6.76 -8.16 -14.20
CA HIS A 312 -5.94 -7.21 -13.46
C HIS A 312 -6.61 -5.83 -13.37
N TYR A 313 -7.53 -5.69 -12.41
CA TYR A 313 -8.34 -4.47 -12.27
C TYR A 313 -8.74 -4.21 -10.82
N TRP A 314 -9.16 -2.98 -10.55
CA TRP A 314 -9.83 -2.60 -9.31
C TRP A 314 -11.34 -2.90 -9.37
N VAL A 315 -11.93 -3.41 -8.29
CA VAL A 315 -13.39 -3.59 -8.19
C VAL A 315 -14.00 -2.40 -7.45
N GLY A 316 -14.54 -1.44 -8.19
CA GLY A 316 -15.05 -0.15 -7.68
C GLY A 316 -16.44 -0.22 -7.03
N GLY A 317 -17.15 -1.34 -7.15
CA GLY A 317 -18.49 -1.51 -6.59
C GLY A 317 -19.55 -0.67 -7.30
N GLU A 318 -20.71 -0.50 -6.65
CA GLU A 318 -21.88 0.17 -7.23
C GLU A 318 -21.57 1.60 -7.72
N GLN A 319 -20.77 2.32 -6.95
CA GLN A 319 -20.42 3.73 -7.19
C GLN A 319 -19.14 3.91 -8.02
N GLY A 320 -18.42 2.83 -8.31
CA GLY A 320 -17.30 2.84 -9.24
C GLY A 320 -17.74 3.02 -10.69
N ARG A 321 -16.77 3.05 -11.60
CA ARG A 321 -17.01 3.08 -13.04
C ARG A 321 -16.22 1.98 -13.73
N ASP A 322 -16.85 1.37 -14.72
CA ASP A 322 -16.15 0.43 -15.58
C ASP A 322 -15.18 1.21 -16.49
N GLY A 323 -13.98 0.68 -16.65
CA GLY A 323 -12.94 1.25 -17.50
C GLY A 323 -11.80 0.25 -17.67
N ARG A 324 -10.78 0.62 -18.43
CA ARG A 324 -9.65 -0.26 -18.78
C ARG A 324 -9.02 -1.03 -17.60
N TRP A 325 -9.01 -0.44 -16.40
CA TRP A 325 -8.38 -1.04 -15.20
C TRP A 325 -9.35 -1.12 -14.00
N ALA A 326 -10.65 -1.01 -14.24
CA ALA A 326 -11.65 -1.02 -13.18
C ALA A 326 -12.95 -1.68 -13.64
N VAL A 327 -13.55 -2.44 -12.75
CA VAL A 327 -14.90 -3.01 -12.93
C VAL A 327 -15.78 -2.63 -11.76
N ARG A 328 -17.08 -2.49 -12.00
CA ARG A 328 -18.06 -2.27 -10.93
C ARG A 328 -18.46 -3.57 -10.25
N ARG A 329 -18.65 -4.63 -11.04
CA ARG A 329 -19.19 -5.91 -10.57
C ARG A 329 -18.12 -6.72 -9.83
N GLY A 330 -18.42 -7.19 -8.63
CA GLY A 330 -17.48 -7.94 -7.78
C GLY A 330 -17.56 -7.54 -6.29
N PRO A 331 -16.64 -8.07 -5.45
CA PRO A 331 -16.47 -7.62 -4.07
C PRO A 331 -16.10 -6.12 -4.04
N SER A 332 -16.88 -5.28 -3.35
CA SER A 332 -16.70 -3.83 -3.39
C SER A 332 -15.46 -3.41 -2.61
N TYR A 333 -14.33 -3.19 -3.29
CA TYR A 333 -13.08 -2.83 -2.62
C TYR A 333 -13.18 -1.54 -1.81
N PRO A 334 -13.82 -0.45 -2.27
CA PRO A 334 -13.94 0.77 -1.46
C PRO A 334 -14.54 0.53 -0.08
N ASP A 335 -15.57 -0.32 -0.01
CA ASP A 335 -16.30 -0.60 1.23
C ASP A 335 -15.58 -1.68 2.07
N ILE A 336 -15.05 -2.73 1.44
CA ILE A 336 -14.30 -3.80 2.14
C ILE A 336 -13.01 -3.25 2.74
N VAL A 337 -12.26 -2.45 1.97
CA VAL A 337 -11.03 -1.78 2.44
C VAL A 337 -11.36 -0.81 3.56
N TRP A 338 -12.47 -0.08 3.46
CA TRP A 338 -12.90 0.82 4.54
C TRP A 338 -13.33 0.07 5.81
N ASP A 339 -14.13 -0.99 5.71
CA ASP A 339 -14.49 -1.83 6.86
C ASP A 339 -13.23 -2.28 7.59
N PHE A 340 -12.25 -2.78 6.83
CA PHE A 340 -10.96 -3.15 7.36
C PHE A 340 -10.24 -1.98 8.06
N PHE A 341 -10.07 -0.83 7.39
CA PHE A 341 -9.38 0.31 7.99
C PHE A 341 -10.06 0.83 9.26
N SER A 342 -11.38 0.94 9.26
CA SER A 342 -12.17 1.45 10.39
C SER A 342 -12.00 0.62 11.68
N ARG A 343 -11.73 -0.69 11.54
CA ARG A 343 -11.44 -1.61 12.65
C ARG A 343 -9.99 -1.56 13.14
N HIS A 344 -9.09 -0.90 12.40
CA HIS A 344 -7.66 -0.88 12.67
C HIS A 344 -7.07 0.53 12.87
N PRO A 345 -7.64 1.40 13.72
CA PRO A 345 -6.89 2.58 14.17
C PRO A 345 -5.61 2.13 14.88
N ARG A 346 -4.53 2.90 14.77
CA ARG A 346 -3.25 2.60 15.43
C ARG A 346 -3.46 2.54 16.94
N THR A 347 -3.05 1.45 17.58
CA THR A 347 -3.07 1.26 19.05
C THR A 347 -1.72 1.67 19.67
N GLY A 348 -1.69 2.08 20.94
CA GLY A 348 -0.49 2.62 21.60
C GLY A 348 -0.42 4.16 21.56
N PRO A 349 0.66 4.80 22.05
CA PRO A 349 0.89 6.22 21.81
C PRO A 349 0.71 6.45 20.32
N ALA A 350 -0.14 7.41 19.93
CA ALA A 350 -0.14 7.87 18.54
C ALA A 350 1.33 8.17 18.25
N GLY A 351 1.96 7.42 17.34
CA GLY A 351 3.35 7.62 16.99
C GLY A 351 3.46 9.12 16.80
N GLY A 352 4.26 9.76 17.67
CA GLY A 352 4.25 11.20 17.79
C GLY A 352 4.42 11.79 16.41
N ASP A 353 4.10 13.08 16.27
CA ASP A 353 4.88 13.87 15.33
C ASP A 353 6.32 13.34 15.44
N PRO A 354 6.98 12.87 14.36
CA PRO A 354 8.42 12.79 14.38
C PRO A 354 8.84 14.25 14.48
N GLY A 355 8.70 14.82 15.68
CA GLY A 355 8.97 16.19 16.00
C GLY A 355 10.32 16.41 15.43
N GLN A 356 10.42 17.41 14.54
CA GLN A 356 11.59 17.79 13.76
C GLN A 356 12.62 16.67 13.65
N PRO A 357 12.82 16.06 12.47
CA PRO A 357 13.55 14.79 12.30
C PRO A 357 14.54 14.63 13.43
N THR A 358 14.27 13.73 14.42
CA THR A 358 15.16 13.49 15.57
C THR A 358 16.55 13.76 15.07
N PRO A 359 17.26 14.82 15.52
CA PRO A 359 18.39 15.36 14.79
C PRO A 359 19.18 14.16 14.34
N GLN A 360 19.16 13.90 13.03
CA GLN A 360 19.94 12.81 12.46
C GLN A 360 21.29 13.01 13.12
N PRO A 361 21.80 12.04 13.92
CA PRO A 361 22.97 12.31 14.74
C PRO A 361 23.96 12.96 13.80
N GLU A 362 24.33 14.22 14.12
CA GLU A 362 25.01 15.07 13.16
C GLU A 362 26.12 14.23 12.56
N PRO A 363 26.28 14.24 11.23
CA PRO A 363 27.26 13.36 10.61
C PRO A 363 28.55 13.57 11.37
N ALA A 364 29.12 12.48 11.91
CA ALA A 364 30.34 12.58 12.69
C ALA A 364 31.49 13.18 11.85
N CYS A 365 31.27 13.30 10.54
CA CYS A 365 32.17 13.82 9.51
C CYS A 365 33.56 13.18 9.59
N THR A 366 33.60 11.99 10.18
CA THR A 366 34.80 11.19 10.30
C THR A 366 35.03 10.55 8.95
N MET A 367 36.20 10.85 8.37
CA MET A 367 36.68 10.14 7.20
C MET A 367 37.51 8.94 7.64
N VAL A 368 37.29 7.81 6.97
CA VAL A 368 38.17 6.65 7.10
C VAL A 368 38.63 6.29 5.71
N GLU A 369 39.94 6.31 5.53
CA GLU A 369 40.62 5.82 4.34
C GLU A 369 41.08 4.39 4.62
N ALA A 370 40.49 3.42 3.91
CA ALA A 370 40.87 2.02 4.02
C ALA A 370 40.55 1.29 2.71
N SER A 371 41.03 0.06 2.57
CA SER A 371 40.70 -0.76 1.41
C SER A 371 39.26 -1.27 1.43
N ALA A 372 38.71 -1.60 0.26
CA ALA A 372 37.33 -2.06 0.11
C ALA A 372 37.00 -3.27 1.03
N GLY A 373 37.90 -4.25 1.10
CA GLY A 373 37.77 -5.39 2.02
C GLY A 373 37.84 -5.00 3.50
N SER A 374 38.64 -3.98 3.85
CA SER A 374 38.72 -3.44 5.21
C SER A 374 37.45 -2.65 5.60
N HIS A 375 36.81 -1.98 4.64
CA HIS A 375 35.52 -1.34 4.87
C HIS A 375 34.40 -2.36 5.09
N LEU A 376 34.41 -3.48 4.35
CA LEU A 376 33.50 -4.60 4.60
C LEU A 376 33.70 -5.20 5.99
N ALA A 377 34.95 -5.50 6.37
CA ALA A 377 35.28 -6.08 7.68
C ALA A 377 34.87 -5.18 8.86
N ALA A 378 34.85 -3.86 8.65
CA ALA A 378 34.46 -2.87 9.65
C ALA A 378 33.01 -2.39 9.53
N ALA A 379 32.16 -3.06 8.73
CA ALA A 379 30.76 -2.71 8.49
C ALA A 379 30.54 -1.26 7.96
N ARG A 380 31.55 -0.69 7.31
CA ARG A 380 31.46 0.60 6.59
C ARG A 380 31.01 0.43 5.13
N ALA A 381 31.07 -0.79 4.63
CA ALA A 381 30.57 -1.20 3.34
C ALA A 381 29.78 -2.50 3.48
N VAL A 382 29.05 -2.86 2.43
CA VAL A 382 28.25 -4.07 2.31
C VAL A 382 28.58 -4.79 1.00
N PRO A 383 28.52 -6.13 0.94
CA PRO A 383 28.72 -6.86 -0.31
C PRO A 383 27.65 -6.50 -1.35
N GLY A 384 28.05 -6.40 -2.62
CA GLY A 384 27.16 -6.10 -3.73
C GLY A 384 27.72 -6.55 -5.08
N GLY A 385 27.01 -6.23 -6.16
CA GLY A 385 27.32 -6.73 -7.50
C GLY A 385 27.09 -8.24 -7.67
N PHE A 386 27.48 -8.78 -8.82
CA PHE A 386 27.30 -10.20 -9.14
C PHE A 386 28.11 -11.07 -8.15
N TRP A 387 27.43 -11.98 -7.44
CA TRP A 387 27.97 -12.83 -6.37
C TRP A 387 28.55 -12.10 -5.14
N GLY A 388 28.18 -10.84 -4.88
CA GLY A 388 28.73 -10.09 -3.73
C GLY A 388 30.21 -9.74 -3.89
N MET A 389 30.70 -9.74 -5.13
CA MET A 389 32.11 -9.55 -5.47
C MET A 389 32.57 -8.09 -5.39
N ARG A 390 31.65 -7.15 -5.17
CA ARG A 390 31.93 -5.72 -5.02
C ARG A 390 31.65 -5.28 -3.59
N ALA A 391 32.39 -4.31 -3.11
CA ALA A 391 32.06 -3.60 -1.88
C ALA A 391 31.26 -2.35 -2.25
N LEU A 392 30.10 -2.16 -1.63
CA LEU A 392 29.29 -0.96 -1.76
C LEU A 392 29.34 -0.19 -0.43
N SER A 393 29.54 1.12 -0.44
CA SER A 393 29.44 1.95 0.76
C SER A 393 28.09 1.74 1.47
N SER A 394 28.05 1.71 2.81
CA SER A 394 26.81 1.31 3.52
C SER A 394 25.68 2.34 3.43
N GLY A 395 26.00 3.62 3.22
CA GLY A 395 25.06 4.73 3.13
C GLY A 395 24.52 4.99 1.72
N ASP A 396 25.39 5.35 0.77
CA ASP A 396 24.99 5.66 -0.63
C ASP A 396 25.10 4.47 -1.59
N ARG A 397 25.48 3.28 -1.10
CA ARG A 397 25.56 2.03 -1.87
C ARG A 397 26.38 2.14 -3.16
N ARG A 398 27.34 3.08 -3.21
CA ARG A 398 28.24 3.24 -4.35
C ARG A 398 29.33 2.19 -4.30
N ASP A 399 29.64 1.65 -5.47
CA ASP A 399 30.72 0.69 -5.64
C ASP A 399 32.07 1.35 -5.34
N ILE A 400 32.77 0.81 -4.33
CA ILE A 400 34.08 1.28 -3.88
C ILE A 400 35.21 0.30 -4.25
N GLY A 401 34.93 -0.71 -5.08
CA GLY A 401 35.93 -1.67 -5.55
C GLY A 401 35.56 -3.12 -5.28
N PHE A 402 36.54 -4.01 -5.47
CA PHE A 402 36.33 -5.44 -5.27
C PHE A 402 36.33 -5.81 -3.78
N ALA A 403 35.44 -6.71 -3.38
CA ALA A 403 35.26 -7.11 -1.98
C ALA A 403 36.53 -7.74 -1.34
N TRP A 404 37.43 -8.29 -2.15
CA TRP A 404 38.71 -8.87 -1.73
C TRP A 404 39.90 -7.91 -1.92
N ASP A 405 39.67 -6.68 -2.34
CA ASP A 405 40.74 -5.69 -2.44
C ASP A 405 41.10 -5.17 -1.05
N PHE A 406 42.28 -5.57 -0.57
CA PHE A 406 42.86 -5.11 0.68
C PHE A 406 44.01 -4.11 0.48
N PHE A 407 44.32 -3.73 -0.76
CA PHE A 407 45.54 -3.00 -1.12
C PHE A 407 45.29 -1.54 -1.47
N PHE A 408 44.23 -1.25 -2.23
CA PHE A 408 43.93 0.12 -2.66
C PHE A 408 42.94 0.78 -1.71
N ALA A 409 43.31 1.97 -1.22
CA ALA A 409 42.48 2.71 -0.30
C ALA A 409 41.38 3.50 -1.01
N VAL A 410 40.20 3.56 -0.38
CA VAL A 410 39.09 4.41 -0.73
C VAL A 410 38.65 5.15 0.54
N THR A 411 38.26 6.41 0.40
CA THR A 411 37.78 7.20 1.53
C THR A 411 36.27 7.06 1.65
N LEU A 412 35.80 6.70 2.84
CA LEU A 412 34.39 6.80 3.20
C LEU A 412 34.18 7.83 4.31
N TYR A 413 33.03 8.49 4.25
CA TYR A 413 32.62 9.54 5.17
C TYR A 413 31.47 9.04 6.03
N GLN A 414 31.60 9.14 7.36
CA GLN A 414 30.52 8.78 8.27
C GLN A 414 29.41 9.84 8.20
N GLY A 415 28.24 9.41 7.74
CA GLY A 415 27.02 10.20 7.76
C GLY A 415 26.11 9.85 8.94
N ALA A 416 24.89 10.36 8.88
CA ALA A 416 23.88 10.11 9.90
C ALA A 416 23.57 8.61 10.06
N GLY A 417 23.22 8.21 11.29
CA GLY A 417 22.83 6.83 11.61
C GLY A 417 23.97 5.80 11.57
N GLY A 418 25.24 6.24 11.52
CA GLY A 418 26.40 5.33 11.45
C GLY A 418 26.67 4.75 10.06
N LEU A 419 25.94 5.23 9.04
CA LEU A 419 26.13 4.86 7.64
C LEU A 419 27.33 5.58 7.03
N TRP A 420 27.93 4.99 6.01
CA TRP A 420 29.17 5.47 5.39
C TRP A 420 28.98 5.76 3.90
N PHE A 421 29.45 6.92 3.46
CA PHE A 421 29.18 7.46 2.14
C PHE A 421 30.48 7.57 1.33
N SER A 422 30.40 7.32 0.02
CA SER A 422 31.55 7.45 -0.90
C SER A 422 31.92 8.90 -1.22
N GLN A 423 31.06 9.84 -0.86
CA GLN A 423 31.24 11.28 -0.98
C GLN A 423 30.82 11.95 0.33
N PRO A 424 31.35 13.15 0.66
CA PRO A 424 30.96 13.87 1.85
C PRO A 424 29.44 14.15 1.86
N PRO A 425 28.71 13.75 2.92
CA PRO A 425 27.31 14.14 3.10
C PRO A 425 27.14 15.66 3.23
N ALA A 426 25.98 16.19 2.83
CA ALA A 426 25.66 17.60 2.99
C ALA A 426 25.74 18.00 4.48
N GLY A 427 26.59 18.98 4.80
CA GLY A 427 26.89 19.41 6.17
C GLY A 427 28.30 19.05 6.67
N CYS A 428 29.01 18.14 5.98
CA CYS A 428 30.44 17.92 6.21
C CYS A 428 31.27 18.85 5.31
N THR A 429 32.00 19.78 5.93
CA THR A 429 33.03 20.58 5.24
C THR A 429 34.36 19.83 5.36
N PRO A 430 35.17 19.70 4.27
CA PRO A 430 36.44 18.97 4.30
C PRO A 430 37.45 19.48 5.33
#